data_AF-A0A356WXH7-F1
#
_entry.id   AF-A0A356WXH7-F1
#
_cell.length_a   1.000
_cell.length_b   1.000
_cell.length_c   1.000
_cell.angle_alpha   90.00
_cell.angle_beta   90.00
_cell.angle_gamma   90.00
#
_symmetry.space_group_name_H-M   'P 1'
#
loop_
_entity.id
_entity.type
_entity.pdbx_description
1 polymer ?
#
loop_
_entity_poly.entity_id
_entity_poly.type
_entity_poly.pdbx_seq_one_letter_code
_entity_poly.pdbx_strand_id
1 'polypeptide(L)' 'MTEQPRFNLGDRVAVEITQNPDVKHGDGGIVVNVRQSTYGGGWYYDVILDTGIKLGNYHEGTFVKEDNNQNRR' A
#
# COMPACT_ATOMS: atom_id res chain seq x y z
N MET A 1 1.12 -20.85 10.38
CA MET A 1 -0.07 -19.97 10.24
C MET A 1 0.18 -19.12 9.02
N THR A 2 -0.69 -19.18 8.01
CA THR A 2 -0.60 -18.30 6.84
C THR A 2 -1.08 -16.93 7.27
N GLU A 3 -0.19 -15.94 7.32
CA GLU A 3 -0.57 -14.55 7.61
C GLU A 3 -1.55 -14.06 6.55
N GLN A 4 -2.64 -13.42 6.98
CA GLN A 4 -3.62 -12.81 6.08
C GLN A 4 -3.11 -11.46 5.59
N PRO A 5 -3.49 -11.01 4.38
CA PRO A 5 -3.09 -9.71 3.88
C PRO A 5 -3.71 -8.61 4.76
N ARG A 6 -2.94 -7.54 4.98
CA ARG A 6 -3.36 -6.38 5.77
C ARG A 6 -4.37 -5.49 5.05
N PHE A 7 -4.35 -5.53 3.70
CA PHE A 7 -5.24 -4.78 2.83
C PHE A 7 -5.86 -5.71 1.77
N ASN A 8 -7.05 -5.36 1.31
CA ASN A 8 -7.76 -6.09 0.26
C ASN A 8 -7.82 -5.27 -1.03
N LEU A 9 -8.17 -5.93 -2.13
CA LEU A 9 -8.50 -5.26 -3.38
C LEU A 9 -9.61 -4.22 -3.17
N GLY A 10 -9.39 -3.01 -3.67
CA GLY A 10 -10.31 -1.89 -3.52
C GLY A 10 -10.10 -1.05 -2.25
N ASP A 11 -9.29 -1.52 -1.29
CA ASP A 11 -9.03 -0.75 -0.07
C ASP A 11 -8.30 0.56 -0.39
N ARG A 12 -8.68 1.60 0.36
CA ARG A 12 -8.01 2.90 0.38
C ARG A 12 -6.81 2.88 1.32
N VAL A 13 -5.66 3.27 0.79
CA VAL A 13 -4.40 3.30 1.53
C VAL A 13 -3.68 4.62 1.30
N ALA A 14 -2.80 4.97 2.23
CA ALA A 14 -1.86 6.07 2.09
C ALA A 14 -0.42 5.54 2.13
N VAL A 15 0.47 6.22 1.41
CA VAL A 15 1.90 5.90 1.40
C VAL A 15 2.54 6.30 2.74
N GLU A 16 3.08 5.34 3.48
CA GLU A 16 3.81 5.58 4.73
C GLU A 16 5.31 5.75 4.47
N ILE A 17 5.89 4.87 3.65
CA ILE A 17 7.33 4.85 3.35
C ILE A 17 7.51 4.85 1.84
N THR A 18 8.29 5.79 1.32
CA THR A 18 8.63 5.84 -0.10
C THR A 18 10.08 6.29 -0.31
N GLN A 19 10.70 5.75 -1.35
CA GLN A 19 11.99 6.20 -1.89
C GLN A 19 11.82 6.87 -3.27
N ASN A 20 10.59 6.86 -3.81
CA ASN A 20 10.29 7.50 -5.08
C ASN A 20 10.10 9.01 -4.85
N PRO A 21 10.91 9.88 -5.50
CA PRO A 21 10.83 11.33 -5.29
C PRO A 21 9.51 11.96 -5.77
N ASP A 22 8.78 11.29 -6.66
CA ASP A 22 7.49 11.77 -7.19
C ASP A 22 6.30 11.39 -6.30
N VAL A 23 6.53 10.65 -5.22
CA VAL A 23 5.52 10.17 -4.28
C VAL A 23 5.80 10.74 -2.91
N LYS A 24 4.79 11.29 -2.26
CA LYS A 24 4.91 11.86 -0.92
C LYS A 24 4.32 10.94 0.12
N HIS A 25 4.87 11.04 1.33
CA HIS A 25 4.22 10.47 2.50
C HIS A 25 2.80 11.04 2.63
N GLY A 26 1.84 10.15 2.83
CA GLY A 26 0.42 10.47 2.91
C GLY A 26 -0.31 10.52 1.57
N ASP A 27 0.36 10.34 0.43
CA ASP A 27 -0.35 10.23 -0.86
C ASP A 27 -1.30 9.04 -0.82
N GLY A 28 -2.58 9.31 -1.10
CA GLY A 28 -3.66 8.34 -1.09
C GLY A 28 -3.73 7.53 -2.39
N GLY A 29 -4.31 6.34 -2.31
CA GLY A 29 -4.51 5.46 -3.46
C GLY A 29 -5.41 4.27 -3.17
N ILE A 30 -5.64 3.48 -4.22
CA ILE A 30 -6.46 2.26 -4.17
C ILE A 30 -5.58 1.04 -4.45
N VAL A 31 -5.73 0.01 -3.62
CA VAL A 31 -5.14 -1.31 -3.87
C VAL A 31 -5.83 -1.96 -5.07
N VAL A 32 -5.06 -2.29 -6.10
CA VAL A 32 -5.55 -2.93 -7.32
C VAL A 32 -5.02 -4.34 -7.52
N ASN A 33 -4.03 -4.77 -6.73
CA ASN A 33 -3.54 -6.13 -6.71
C ASN A 33 -3.01 -6.52 -5.32
N VAL A 34 -3.21 -7.76 -4.92
CA VAL A 34 -2.71 -8.33 -3.65
C VAL A 34 -2.07 -9.68 -3.94
N ARG A 35 -0.81 -9.86 -3.55
CA ARG A 35 -0.02 -11.06 -3.86
C ARG A 35 0.78 -11.50 -2.64
N GLN A 36 0.72 -12.79 -2.31
CA GLN A 36 1.60 -13.34 -1.28
C GLN A 36 3.00 -13.60 -1.86
N SER A 37 4.03 -13.31 -1.08
CA SER A 37 5.40 -13.69 -1.37
C SER A 37 5.54 -15.21 -1.45
N THR A 38 6.19 -15.70 -2.51
CA THR A 38 6.48 -17.14 -2.67
C THR A 38 7.50 -17.66 -1.64
N TYR A 39 8.33 -16.78 -1.07
CA TYR A 39 9.51 -17.17 -0.29
C TYR A 39 9.59 -16.59 1.14
N GLY A 40 8.56 -15.87 1.61
CA GLY A 40 8.70 -15.13 2.87
C GLY A 40 7.43 -14.80 3.64
N GLY A 41 6.28 -15.39 3.30
CA GLY A 41 5.02 -15.21 4.04
C GLY A 41 4.35 -13.82 3.91
N GLY A 42 5.13 -12.77 3.66
CA GLY A 42 4.66 -11.39 3.54
C GLY A 42 3.86 -11.11 2.27
N TRP A 43 3.22 -9.94 2.23
CA TRP A 43 2.31 -9.53 1.16
C TRP A 43 2.85 -8.35 0.35
N TYR A 44 2.57 -8.39 -0.95
CA TYR A 44 2.90 -7.35 -1.90
C TYR A 44 1.64 -6.81 -2.55
N TYR A 45 1.66 -5.50 -2.81
CA TYR A 45 0.51 -4.76 -3.29
C TYR A 45 0.88 -3.97 -4.54
N ASP A 46 -0.07 -3.90 -5.47
CA ASP A 46 -0.07 -2.86 -6.48
C ASP A 46 -1.11 -1.81 -6.08
N VAL A 47 -0.72 -0.55 -6.06
CA VAL A 47 -1.56 0.59 -5.69
C VAL A 47 -1.55 1.62 -6.82
N ILE A 48 -2.72 2.15 -7.17
CA ILE A 48 -2.83 3.34 -8.01
C ILE A 48 -3.09 4.52 -7.09
N LEU A 49 -2.15 5.46 -7.05
CA LEU A 49 -2.29 6.69 -6.28
C LEU A 49 -3.28 7.64 -6.97
N ASP A 50 -3.90 8.52 -6.20
CA ASP A 50 -4.82 9.55 -6.72
C ASP A 50 -4.12 10.51 -7.68
N THR A 51 -2.79 10.62 -7.58
CA THR A 51 -1.93 11.36 -8.53
C THR A 51 -1.84 10.68 -9.90
N GLY A 52 -2.37 9.46 -10.05
CA GLY A 52 -2.27 8.63 -11.26
C GLY A 52 -1.01 7.76 -11.32
N ILE A 53 -0.09 7.90 -10.36
CA ILE A 53 1.13 7.09 -10.28
C ILE A 53 0.76 5.66 -9.86
N LYS A 54 1.26 4.67 -10.60
CA LYS A 54 1.12 3.26 -10.24
C LYS A 54 2.36 2.77 -9.48
N LEU A 55 2.14 2.26 -8.28
CA LEU A 55 3.15 1.60 -7.45
C LEU A 55 2.94 0.10 -7.52
N GLY A 56 3.85 -0.65 -8.16
CA GLY A 56 3.73 -2.10 -8.34
C GLY A 56 4.72 -2.91 -7.51
N ASN A 57 4.27 -4.04 -6.96
CA ASN A 57 5.06 -4.96 -6.11
C ASN A 57 5.68 -4.30 -4.86
N TYR A 58 4.94 -3.41 -4.20
CA TYR A 58 5.40 -2.80 -2.95
C TYR A 58 5.04 -3.68 -1.75
N HIS A 59 5.96 -3.76 -0.78
CA HIS A 59 5.75 -4.57 0.43
C HIS A 59 4.65 -3.96 1.31
N GLU A 60 3.96 -4.79 2.09
CA GLU A 60 2.85 -4.36 2.94
C GLU A 60 3.18 -3.16 3.85
N GLY A 61 4.42 -3.07 4.33
CA GLY A 61 4.90 -2.01 5.21
C GLY A 61 5.04 -0.64 4.53
N THR A 62 4.91 -0.56 3.21
CA THR A 62 4.91 0.70 2.45
C THR A 62 3.64 1.51 2.70
N PHE A 63 2.53 0.87 3.06
CA PHE A 63 1.22 1.49 3.11
C PHE A 63 0.57 1.40 4.49
N VAL A 64 -0.33 2.35 4.77
CA VAL A 64 -1.24 2.34 5.91
C VAL A 64 -2.67 2.56 5.43
N LYS A 65 -3.68 2.14 6.21
CA LYS A 65 -5.08 2.47 5.88
C LYS A 65 -5.27 3.98 5.91
N GLU A 66 -5.94 4.52 4.91
CA GLU A 66 -6.13 5.97 4.78
C GLU A 66 -6.94 6.56 5.94
N ASP A 67 -7.93 5.81 6.48
CA ASP A 67 -8.72 6.19 7.65
C ASP A 67 -7.87 6.50 8.89
N ASN A 68 -6.71 5.83 9.04
CA ASN A 68 -5.81 6.04 10.17
C ASN A 68 -4.90 7.27 10.00
N ASN A 69 -4.76 7.80 8.77
CA ASN A 69 -3.83 8.90 8.48
C ASN A 69 -4.49 10.28 8.63
N GLN A 70 -5.82 10.38 8.48
CA GLN A 70 -6.53 11.64 8.64
C GLN A 70 -6.60 12.14 10.10
N ASN A 71 -6.42 11.24 11.08
CA ASN A 71 -6.43 11.58 12.51
C ASN A 71 -5.05 12.03 13.06
N ARG A 72 -4.01 12.13 12.23
CA ARG A 72 -2.66 12.57 12.62
C ARG A 72 -2.28 13.96 12.09
N ARG A 73 -3.25 14.73 11.58
CA ARG A 73 -3.07 16.11 11.11
C ARG A 73 -3.51 17.12 12.14
#